data_AF-A0A7X9GEN3-F1
#
_entry.id   AF-A0A7X9GEN3-F1
#
_cell.length_a   1.000
_cell.length_b   1.000
_cell.length_c   1.000
_cell.angle_alpha   90.00
_cell.angle_beta   90.00
_cell.angle_gamma   90.00
#
_symmetry.space_group_name_H-M   'P 1'
#
loop_
_entity.id
_entity.type
_entity.pdbx_description
1 polymer ?
#
loop_
_entity_poly.entity_id
_entity_poly.type
_entity_poly.pdbx_seq_one_letter_code
_entity_poly.pdbx_strand_id
1 'polypeptide(L)'
;ILVAFMPWEGYNYEDAILISEKAVKEDYFTSIHIEEYECDARDTKLGPEEITRDIPNVGEEILKDLDDRGIIRIGAEVRPGDILVGKVTPKGETELTAEERLLRAIFGEKAREVRDTSLRVPHGEAGKIVDVKVFSRDNGDELSPGVNQLVRVYIAQKRKISEGDKMAGRHGNKGVIARILPEEDMPFMPDGTPIEIVLNPLGVPSRMNIGQVLETHLGWAAKTLGYHVATPVFNGASEQDISEFFERAGLPEDGKMILYDGRTGQPFDNPVTIGYVYMLKLAHLVDDKIHARSTGPYSLVTQQPLGGKAQFGGQRFGEMEVWALEAYGSAYTLQEILTVKSDDVVGRVKTYEAIVKGENVPEPGVPESFKVLIKELQSLALDVKVLSEDAEEIEIKELDEDITEMAKELGIDMAEALPKHKTMDRNKTDDDDSEAENEEEDELNEDFLNEEFDIDEE
;
A
#
# COMPACT_ATOMS: atom_id res chain seq x y z
N ILE A 1 1.76 -22.23 -23.52
CA ILE A 1 1.17 -21.07 -24.21
C ILE A 1 1.88 -20.90 -25.53
N LEU A 2 1.15 -20.60 -26.62
CA LEU A 2 1.73 -20.32 -27.93
C LEU A 2 2.38 -18.94 -27.94
N VAL A 3 3.67 -18.89 -28.25
CA VAL A 3 4.48 -17.67 -28.23
C VAL A 3 5.08 -17.36 -29.59
N ALA A 4 5.26 -16.08 -29.89
CA ALA A 4 6.07 -15.60 -31.00
C ALA A 4 7.19 -14.67 -30.51
N PHE A 5 8.41 -14.84 -31.06
CA PHE A 5 9.55 -13.97 -30.79
C PHE A 5 9.66 -12.90 -31.87
N MET A 6 8.96 -11.78 -31.69
CA MET A 6 9.00 -10.64 -32.59
C MET A 6 8.71 -9.34 -31.85
N PRO A 7 9.25 -8.19 -32.27
CA PRO A 7 8.80 -6.89 -31.75
C PRO A 7 7.38 -6.60 -32.24
N TRP A 8 6.58 -5.92 -31.42
CA TRP A 8 5.21 -5.53 -31.76
C TRP A 8 4.90 -4.11 -31.31
N GLU A 9 5.00 -3.14 -32.22
CA GLU A 9 4.58 -1.73 -32.03
C GLU A 9 5.04 -1.08 -30.71
N GLY A 10 6.17 -1.52 -30.15
CA GLY A 10 6.69 -1.05 -28.86
C GLY A 10 5.99 -1.61 -27.61
N TYR A 11 4.91 -2.39 -27.73
CA TYR A 11 4.22 -2.97 -26.56
C TYR A 11 5.03 -4.03 -25.83
N ASN A 12 6.02 -4.62 -26.50
CA ASN A 12 7.01 -5.49 -25.89
C ASN A 12 8.40 -4.86 -25.89
N TYR A 13 8.49 -3.53 -25.76
CA TYR A 13 9.76 -2.84 -25.61
C TYR A 13 10.51 -3.34 -24.35
N GLU A 14 11.82 -3.54 -24.48
CA GLU A 14 12.67 -4.18 -23.45
C GLU A 14 12.10 -5.51 -22.95
N ASP A 15 11.57 -5.54 -21.71
CA ASP A 15 11.05 -6.71 -21.02
C ASP A 15 9.53 -6.73 -20.91
N ALA A 16 8.85 -5.79 -21.57
CA ALA A 16 7.41 -5.80 -21.62
C ALA A 16 6.88 -7.03 -22.37
N ILE A 17 5.74 -7.55 -21.90
CA ILE A 17 5.07 -8.72 -22.46
C ILE A 17 3.73 -8.29 -23.03
N LEU A 18 3.45 -8.74 -24.24
CA LEU A 18 2.15 -8.62 -24.89
C LEU A 18 1.40 -9.93 -24.75
N ILE A 19 0.15 -9.88 -24.31
CA ILE A 19 -0.69 -11.07 -24.12
C ILE A 19 -2.01 -10.93 -24.88
N SER A 20 -2.52 -12.05 -25.37
CA SER A 20 -3.85 -12.14 -25.97
C SER A 20 -4.94 -12.11 -24.89
N GLU A 21 -6.04 -11.41 -25.17
CA GLU A 21 -7.26 -11.40 -24.37
C GLU A 21 -7.82 -12.82 -24.15
N LYS A 22 -7.52 -13.77 -25.04
CA LYS A 22 -7.87 -15.18 -24.87
C LYS A 22 -7.43 -15.73 -23.51
N ALA A 23 -6.23 -15.36 -23.05
CA ALA A 23 -5.70 -15.81 -21.76
C ALA A 23 -6.53 -15.32 -20.57
N VAL A 24 -7.22 -14.18 -20.72
CA VAL A 24 -8.13 -13.60 -19.72
C VAL A 24 -9.52 -14.25 -19.80
N LYS A 25 -10.01 -14.51 -21.02
CA LYS A 25 -11.32 -15.15 -21.26
C LYS A 25 -11.35 -16.60 -20.78
N GLU A 26 -10.30 -17.36 -21.08
CA GLU A 26 -10.18 -18.78 -20.73
C GLU A 26 -9.55 -19.03 -19.35
N ASP A 27 -9.36 -17.98 -18.55
CA ASP A 27 -8.86 -18.03 -17.18
C ASP A 27 -7.49 -18.72 -17.00
N TYR A 28 -6.63 -18.75 -18.04
CA TYR A 28 -5.33 -19.43 -18.04
C TYR A 28 -4.44 -19.09 -16.84
N PHE A 29 -4.41 -17.80 -16.48
CA PHE A 29 -3.54 -17.25 -15.43
C PHE A 29 -4.34 -16.66 -14.26
N THR A 30 -5.47 -17.28 -13.94
CA THR A 30 -6.31 -16.82 -12.84
C THR A 30 -5.92 -17.48 -11.53
N SER A 31 -5.72 -16.67 -10.48
CA SER A 31 -5.39 -17.12 -9.13
C SER A 31 -6.52 -16.75 -8.15
N ILE A 32 -6.63 -17.50 -7.06
CA ILE A 32 -7.51 -17.18 -5.93
C ILE A 32 -6.60 -16.73 -4.79
N HIS A 33 -6.87 -15.53 -4.27
CA HIS A 33 -6.20 -14.95 -3.12
C HIS A 33 -7.18 -14.92 -1.96
N ILE A 34 -6.74 -15.29 -0.77
CA ILE A 34 -7.57 -15.29 0.43
C ILE A 34 -6.83 -14.48 1.48
N GLU A 35 -7.42 -13.36 1.87
CA GLU A 35 -6.89 -12.48 2.90
C GLU A 35 -7.67 -12.68 4.20
N GLU A 36 -6.94 -12.65 5.31
CA GLU A 36 -7.49 -12.74 6.66
C GLU A 36 -7.51 -11.36 7.30
N TYR A 37 -8.67 -10.93 7.79
CA TYR A 37 -8.82 -9.73 8.59
C TYR A 37 -9.35 -10.09 9.96
N GLU A 38 -8.77 -9.48 10.99
CA GLU A 38 -9.17 -9.71 12.37
C GLU A 38 -9.61 -8.44 13.07
N CYS A 39 -10.60 -8.58 13.94
CA CYS A 39 -11.12 -7.53 14.80
C CYS A 39 -11.35 -8.09 16.19
N ASP A 40 -10.74 -7.46 17.18
CA ASP A 40 -10.89 -7.80 18.58
C ASP A 40 -11.67 -6.74 19.36
N ALA A 41 -12.46 -7.23 20.30
CA ALA A 41 -13.20 -6.43 21.28
C ALA A 41 -12.51 -6.53 22.63
N ARG A 42 -12.02 -5.39 23.12
CA ARG A 42 -11.21 -5.31 24.34
C ARG A 42 -11.95 -4.64 25.49
N ASP A 43 -11.55 -4.99 26.71
CA ASP A 43 -11.90 -4.20 27.89
C ASP A 43 -11.05 -2.94 27.94
N THR A 44 -11.68 -1.79 27.86
CA THR A 44 -11.02 -0.49 28.07
C THR A 44 -11.31 0.05 29.46
N LYS A 45 -10.53 1.04 29.91
CA LYS A 45 -10.76 1.73 31.20
C LYS A 45 -12.15 2.41 31.27
N LEU A 46 -12.72 2.75 30.12
CA LEU A 46 -13.99 3.48 29.99
C LEU A 46 -15.19 2.54 29.81
N GLY A 47 -14.94 1.25 29.64
CA GLY A 47 -15.95 0.23 29.38
C GLY A 47 -15.47 -0.81 28.36
N PRO A 48 -16.20 -1.93 28.23
CA PRO A 48 -15.90 -2.93 27.20
C PRO A 48 -16.21 -2.38 25.80
N GLU A 49 -15.36 -2.71 24.82
CA GLU A 49 -15.74 -2.60 23.41
C GLU A 49 -16.75 -3.69 23.08
N GLU A 50 -17.76 -3.34 22.28
CA GLU A 50 -18.82 -4.27 21.90
C GLU A 50 -18.86 -4.46 20.39
N ILE A 51 -19.01 -5.72 19.96
CA ILE A 51 -19.30 -6.06 18.57
C ILE A 51 -20.81 -6.03 18.40
N THR A 52 -21.31 -5.10 17.59
CA THR A 52 -22.74 -4.87 17.42
C THR A 52 -23.07 -4.34 16.02
N ARG A 53 -24.29 -4.63 15.55
CA ARG A 53 -24.86 -4.06 14.34
C ARG A 53 -25.23 -2.58 14.52
N ASP A 54 -25.38 -2.14 15.76
CA ASP A 54 -25.90 -0.81 16.10
C ASP A 54 -24.80 0.27 16.08
N ILE A 55 -24.32 0.60 14.88
CA ILE A 55 -23.18 1.51 14.66
C ILE A 55 -23.67 2.96 14.51
N PRO A 56 -23.11 3.94 15.25
CA PRO A 56 -23.53 5.34 15.14
C PRO A 56 -23.19 5.94 13.78
N ASN A 57 -24.08 6.79 13.25
CA ASN A 57 -23.90 7.55 12.00
C ASN A 57 -23.72 6.70 10.72
N VAL A 58 -24.15 5.44 10.74
CA VAL A 58 -24.10 4.54 9.58
C VAL A 58 -25.51 4.28 9.04
N GLY A 59 -25.72 4.44 7.75
CA GLY A 59 -27.01 4.19 7.09
C GLY A 59 -27.33 2.70 6.93
N GLU A 60 -28.62 2.35 6.87
CA GLU A 60 -29.09 0.96 6.76
C GLU A 60 -28.56 0.21 5.53
N GLU A 61 -28.26 0.92 4.43
CA GLU A 61 -27.71 0.30 3.22
C GLU A 61 -26.33 -0.35 3.44
N ILE A 62 -25.50 0.23 4.31
CA ILE A 62 -24.17 -0.31 4.64
C ILE A 62 -24.30 -1.51 5.58
N LEU A 63 -25.34 -1.51 6.44
CA LEU A 63 -25.62 -2.56 7.42
C LEU A 63 -26.40 -3.76 6.83
N LYS A 64 -26.68 -3.76 5.52
CA LYS A 64 -27.52 -4.77 4.87
C LYS A 64 -26.93 -6.18 4.90
N ASP A 65 -25.61 -6.28 4.84
CA ASP A 65 -24.88 -7.55 4.76
C ASP A 65 -24.37 -8.02 6.14
N LEU A 66 -24.55 -7.21 7.19
CA LEU A 66 -24.25 -7.57 8.56
C LEU A 66 -25.39 -8.40 9.17
N ASP A 67 -25.02 -9.42 9.94
CA ASP A 67 -25.95 -10.19 10.77
C ASP A 67 -26.39 -9.40 12.02
N ASP A 68 -27.27 -9.99 12.83
CA ASP A 68 -27.81 -9.34 14.03
C ASP A 68 -26.72 -9.06 15.10
N ARG A 69 -25.56 -9.68 15.01
CA ARG A 69 -24.40 -9.44 15.88
C ARG A 69 -23.49 -8.34 15.36
N GLY A 70 -23.72 -7.84 14.13
CA GLY A 70 -22.86 -6.87 13.48
C GLY A 70 -21.69 -7.48 12.72
N ILE A 71 -21.75 -8.77 12.38
CA ILE A 71 -20.70 -9.48 11.63
C ILE A 71 -21.17 -9.74 10.20
N ILE A 72 -20.29 -9.53 9.23
CA ILE A 72 -20.60 -9.76 7.81
C ILE A 72 -21.00 -11.21 7.55
N ARG A 73 -22.05 -11.42 6.74
CA ARG A 73 -22.52 -12.76 6.38
C ARG A 73 -21.59 -13.45 5.37
N ILE A 74 -21.44 -14.76 5.51
CA ILE A 74 -20.71 -15.60 4.53
C ILE A 74 -21.44 -15.52 3.18
N GLY A 75 -20.66 -15.33 2.12
CA GLY A 75 -21.14 -15.22 0.75
C GLY A 75 -21.52 -13.80 0.31
N ALA A 76 -21.42 -12.79 1.19
CA ALA A 76 -21.53 -11.39 0.79
C ALA A 76 -20.36 -10.98 -0.12
N GLU A 77 -20.66 -10.16 -1.13
CA GLU A 77 -19.65 -9.46 -1.92
C GLU A 77 -19.35 -8.12 -1.26
N VAL A 78 -18.08 -7.85 -1.01
CA VAL A 78 -17.63 -6.67 -0.29
C VAL A 78 -16.67 -5.84 -1.13
N ARG A 79 -16.71 -4.53 -0.93
CA ARG A 79 -15.90 -3.51 -1.60
C ARG A 79 -15.16 -2.66 -0.56
N PRO A 80 -14.12 -1.91 -0.97
CA PRO A 80 -13.43 -0.99 -0.06
C PRO A 80 -14.40 -0.08 0.69
N GLY A 81 -14.26 -0.02 2.01
CA GLY A 81 -15.10 0.80 2.91
C GLY A 81 -16.32 0.10 3.51
N ASP A 82 -16.72 -1.07 2.98
CA ASP A 82 -17.78 -1.89 3.57
C ASP A 82 -17.36 -2.40 4.95
N ILE A 83 -18.34 -2.57 5.85
CA ILE A 83 -18.10 -3.00 7.22
C ILE A 83 -18.03 -4.53 7.27
N LEU A 84 -16.91 -5.06 7.78
CA LEU A 84 -16.72 -6.49 8.01
C LEU A 84 -17.20 -6.90 9.41
N VAL A 85 -16.85 -6.09 10.41
CA VAL A 85 -17.22 -6.30 11.81
C VAL A 85 -17.56 -4.95 12.42
N GLY A 86 -18.81 -4.78 12.81
CA GLY A 86 -19.30 -3.62 13.54
C GLY A 86 -18.72 -3.61 14.95
N LYS A 87 -17.90 -2.61 15.27
CA LYS A 87 -17.30 -2.45 16.60
C LYS A 87 -17.55 -1.05 17.11
N VAL A 88 -17.99 -0.96 18.36
CA VAL A 88 -18.19 0.31 19.06
C VAL A 88 -17.31 0.37 20.31
N THR A 89 -16.61 1.49 20.46
CA THR A 89 -15.75 1.76 21.63
C THR A 89 -16.40 2.86 22.47
N PRO A 90 -16.58 2.67 23.79
CA PRO A 90 -17.09 3.73 24.65
C PRO A 90 -16.16 4.94 24.62
N LYS A 91 -16.72 6.12 24.36
CA LYS A 91 -16.02 7.39 24.48
C LYS A 91 -16.10 7.84 25.94
N GLY A 92 -14.97 8.28 26.49
CA GLY A 92 -15.00 9.01 27.75
C GLY A 92 -15.70 10.34 27.56
N GLU A 93 -16.19 10.93 28.64
CA GLU A 93 -16.50 12.36 28.68
C GLU A 93 -15.20 13.16 28.54
N THR A 94 -14.65 13.21 27.34
CA THR A 94 -13.70 14.25 26.96
C THR A 94 -14.49 15.43 26.42
N GLU A 95 -14.04 16.64 26.78
CA GLU A 95 -14.64 17.90 26.32
C GLU A 95 -14.77 17.87 24.80
N LEU A 96 -16.02 17.90 24.34
CA LEU A 96 -16.33 18.05 22.93
C LEU A 96 -15.75 19.37 22.46
N THR A 97 -15.25 19.39 21.23
CA THR A 97 -14.88 20.67 20.62
C THR A 97 -16.12 21.58 20.58
N ALA A 98 -15.90 22.90 20.61
CA ALA A 98 -16.99 23.87 20.62
C ALA A 98 -17.95 23.66 19.44
N GLU A 99 -17.42 23.24 18.29
CA GLU A 99 -18.15 22.92 17.06
C GLU A 99 -18.99 21.66 17.22
N GLU A 100 -18.43 20.57 17.76
CA GLU A 100 -19.19 19.33 18.01
C GLU A 100 -20.31 19.58 19.02
N ARG A 101 -20.05 20.40 20.04
CA ARG A 101 -21.05 20.79 21.03
C ARG A 101 -22.19 21.62 20.41
N LEU A 102 -21.86 22.55 19.52
CA LEU A 102 -22.85 23.35 18.79
C LEU A 102 -23.67 22.48 17.83
N LEU A 103 -23.04 21.60 17.06
CA LEU A 103 -23.72 20.67 16.16
C LEU A 103 -24.73 19.81 16.93
N ARG A 104 -24.33 19.28 18.09
CA ARG A 104 -25.25 18.53 18.97
C ARG A 104 -26.42 19.36 19.45
N ALA A 105 -26.19 20.61 19.84
CA ALA A 105 -27.25 21.51 20.28
C ALA A 105 -28.25 21.82 19.16
N ILE A 106 -27.79 21.91 17.91
CA ILE A 106 -28.63 22.21 16.73
C ILE A 106 -29.43 20.97 16.29
N PHE A 107 -28.78 19.81 16.16
CA PHE A 107 -29.40 18.61 15.61
C PHE A 107 -30.17 17.79 16.64
N GLY A 108 -30.01 18.07 17.94
CA GLY A 108 -30.76 17.40 19.00
C GLY A 108 -30.49 15.90 19.08
N GLU A 109 -29.42 15.43 18.45
CA GLU A 109 -28.99 14.04 18.52
C GLU A 109 -28.59 13.74 19.96
N LYS A 110 -29.35 12.86 20.63
CA LYS A 110 -28.90 12.22 21.85
C LYS A 110 -27.68 11.39 21.48
N ALA A 111 -26.49 11.94 21.69
CA ALA A 111 -25.25 11.28 21.36
C ALA A 111 -25.25 9.90 22.05
N ARG A 112 -25.11 8.84 21.26
CA ARG A 112 -24.65 7.58 21.83
C ARG A 112 -23.21 7.82 22.28
N GLU A 113 -22.89 7.40 23.49
CA GLU A 113 -21.59 7.58 24.14
C GLU A 113 -20.49 6.69 23.52
N VAL A 114 -20.67 6.24 22.28
CA VAL A 114 -19.78 5.27 21.63
C VAL A 114 -19.25 5.81 20.30
N ARG A 115 -18.04 5.41 19.95
CA ARG A 115 -17.37 5.69 18.67
C ARG A 115 -17.44 4.47 17.77
N ASP A 116 -17.65 4.69 16.48
CA ASP A 116 -17.40 3.66 15.47
C ASP A 116 -15.89 3.36 15.36
N THR A 117 -15.51 2.14 15.71
CA THR A 117 -14.16 1.57 15.55
C THR A 117 -14.21 0.26 14.77
N SER A 118 -15.22 0.12 13.92
CA SER A 118 -15.51 -1.07 13.11
C SER A 118 -14.37 -1.43 12.16
N LEU A 119 -14.18 -2.73 11.95
CA LEU A 119 -13.30 -3.24 10.91
C LEU A 119 -13.98 -3.04 9.55
N ARG A 120 -13.29 -2.34 8.65
CA ARG A 120 -13.72 -2.07 7.28
C ARG A 120 -12.78 -2.72 6.29
N VAL A 121 -13.29 -3.04 5.10
CA VAL A 121 -12.46 -3.53 3.99
C VAL A 121 -11.45 -2.44 3.62
N PRO A 122 -10.13 -2.75 3.64
CA PRO A 122 -9.11 -1.79 3.24
C PRO A 122 -9.24 -1.35 1.79
N HIS A 123 -8.54 -0.27 1.43
CA HIS A 123 -8.53 0.19 0.04
C HIS A 123 -7.73 -0.77 -0.84
N GLY A 124 -8.25 -1.03 -2.04
CA GLY A 124 -7.66 -1.96 -3.00
C GLY A 124 -8.11 -3.42 -2.82
N GLU A 125 -8.77 -3.74 -1.71
CA GLU A 125 -9.24 -5.10 -1.43
C GLU A 125 -10.73 -5.23 -1.72
N ALA A 126 -11.11 -6.33 -2.37
CA ALA A 126 -12.49 -6.64 -2.70
C ALA A 126 -12.64 -8.13 -2.92
N GLY A 127 -13.81 -8.67 -2.66
CA GLY A 127 -14.04 -10.09 -2.87
C GLY A 127 -15.30 -10.60 -2.23
N LYS A 128 -15.33 -11.92 -2.04
CA LYS A 128 -16.45 -12.60 -1.42
C LYS A 128 -16.04 -13.14 -0.07
N ILE A 129 -16.88 -12.94 0.94
CA ILE A 129 -16.66 -13.55 2.25
C ILE A 129 -16.81 -15.06 2.12
N VAL A 130 -15.75 -15.80 2.41
CA VAL A 130 -15.75 -17.26 2.32
C VAL A 130 -15.93 -17.94 3.66
N ASP A 131 -15.42 -17.33 4.72
CA ASP A 131 -15.49 -17.89 6.06
C ASP A 131 -15.41 -16.76 7.11
N VAL A 132 -16.03 -17.01 8.26
CA VAL A 132 -16.01 -16.10 9.42
C VAL A 132 -15.90 -16.95 10.67
N LYS A 133 -14.84 -16.71 11.45
CA LYS A 133 -14.59 -17.40 12.72
C LYS A 133 -14.74 -16.43 13.87
N VAL A 134 -15.52 -16.83 14.87
CA VAL A 134 -15.75 -16.04 16.08
C VAL A 134 -15.21 -16.83 17.26
N PHE A 135 -14.29 -16.22 17.99
CA PHE A 135 -13.72 -16.74 19.23
C PHE A 135 -14.20 -15.87 20.38
N SER A 136 -14.61 -16.48 21.49
CA SER A 136 -15.09 -15.76 22.65
C SER A 136 -14.55 -16.37 23.93
N ARG A 137 -14.18 -15.51 24.88
CA ARG A 137 -13.72 -15.93 26.21
C ARG A 137 -14.79 -16.74 26.94
N ASP A 138 -16.07 -16.41 26.73
CA ASP A 138 -17.20 -17.11 27.35
C ASP A 138 -17.36 -18.55 26.83
N ASN A 139 -16.90 -18.82 25.61
CA ASN A 139 -16.90 -20.15 25.01
C ASN A 139 -15.68 -20.99 25.41
N GLY A 140 -14.77 -20.45 26.22
CA GLY A 140 -13.55 -21.12 26.64
C GLY A 140 -12.41 -21.08 25.62
N ASP A 141 -12.48 -20.18 24.63
CA ASP A 141 -11.40 -19.97 23.67
C ASP A 141 -10.21 -19.23 24.32
N GLU A 142 -8.99 -19.60 23.94
CA GLU A 142 -7.77 -18.96 24.43
C GLU A 142 -7.55 -17.61 23.71
N LEU A 143 -7.79 -16.51 24.42
CA LEU A 143 -7.67 -15.14 23.93
C LEU A 143 -6.67 -14.33 24.76
N SER A 144 -5.98 -13.40 24.11
CA SER A 144 -5.05 -12.46 24.76
C SER A 144 -5.70 -11.75 25.95
N PRO A 145 -4.95 -11.44 27.03
CA PRO A 145 -5.48 -10.76 28.20
C PRO A 145 -6.22 -9.47 27.82
N GLY A 146 -7.43 -9.28 28.38
CA GLY A 146 -8.27 -8.11 28.09
C GLY A 146 -9.04 -8.17 26.76
N VAL A 147 -8.91 -9.24 25.96
CA VAL A 147 -9.77 -9.49 24.79
C VAL A 147 -10.95 -10.36 25.21
N ASN A 148 -12.16 -9.90 24.93
CA ASN A 148 -13.43 -10.60 25.21
C ASN A 148 -13.87 -11.46 24.03
N GLN A 149 -13.76 -10.90 22.83
CA GLN A 149 -14.17 -11.54 21.59
C GLN A 149 -13.20 -11.20 20.46
N LEU A 150 -12.90 -12.17 19.62
CA LEU A 150 -12.09 -12.03 18.42
C LEU A 150 -12.88 -12.55 17.21
N VAL A 151 -13.00 -11.75 16.17
CA VAL A 151 -13.67 -12.13 14.92
C VAL A 151 -12.64 -12.10 13.79
N ARG A 152 -12.50 -13.22 13.10
CA ARG A 152 -11.69 -13.36 11.89
C ARG A 152 -12.60 -13.51 10.68
N VAL A 153 -12.33 -12.72 9.64
CA VAL A 153 -13.09 -12.69 8.39
C VAL A 153 -12.15 -13.02 7.25
N TYR A 154 -12.52 -14.01 6.45
CA TYR A 154 -11.75 -14.42 5.27
C TYR A 154 -12.42 -13.89 4.01
N ILE A 155 -11.69 -13.08 3.26
CA ILE A 155 -12.12 -12.54 1.97
C ILE A 155 -11.38 -13.28 0.87
N ALA A 156 -12.11 -13.94 -0.03
CA ALA A 156 -11.52 -14.54 -1.22
C ALA A 156 -11.75 -13.65 -2.44
N GLN A 157 -10.69 -13.42 -3.20
CA GLN A 157 -10.70 -12.68 -4.46
C GLN A 157 -10.17 -13.57 -5.59
N LYS A 158 -10.93 -13.63 -6.69
CA LYS A 158 -10.45 -14.23 -7.93
C LYS A 158 -9.70 -13.16 -8.73
N ARG A 159 -8.38 -13.29 -8.84
CA ARG A 159 -7.51 -12.35 -9.56
C ARG A 159 -7.14 -12.90 -10.92
N LYS A 160 -7.77 -12.35 -11.95
CA LYS A 160 -7.39 -12.61 -13.34
C LYS A 160 -6.02 -11.99 -13.64
N ILE A 161 -5.47 -12.28 -14.81
CA ILE A 161 -4.25 -11.62 -15.27
C ILE A 161 -4.59 -10.23 -15.79
N SER A 162 -3.82 -9.23 -15.36
CA SER A 162 -4.06 -7.82 -15.68
C SER A 162 -2.81 -7.15 -16.23
N GLU A 163 -2.98 -6.02 -16.91
CA GLU A 163 -1.85 -5.14 -17.28
C GLU A 163 -1.12 -4.68 -16.02
N GLY A 164 0.20 -4.74 -16.02
CA GLY A 164 1.03 -4.49 -14.84
C GLY A 164 1.41 -5.73 -14.03
N ASP A 165 0.75 -6.88 -14.25
CA ASP A 165 1.14 -8.14 -13.60
C ASP A 165 2.48 -8.64 -14.15
N LYS A 166 3.29 -9.23 -13.26
CA LYS A 166 4.60 -9.79 -13.63
C LYS A 166 4.48 -11.26 -14.01
N MET A 167 5.06 -11.61 -15.16
CA MET A 167 5.20 -12.98 -15.63
C MET A 167 6.67 -13.36 -15.79
N ALA A 168 6.94 -14.66 -15.82
CA ALA A 168 8.26 -15.18 -16.11
C ALA A 168 8.23 -16.54 -16.80
N GLY A 169 9.19 -16.76 -17.71
CA GLY A 169 9.55 -18.11 -18.13
C GLY A 169 10.52 -18.77 -17.15
N ARG A 170 10.76 -20.07 -17.34
CA ARG A 170 11.71 -20.85 -16.51
C ARG A 170 13.17 -20.47 -16.72
N HIS A 171 13.47 -19.76 -17.81
CA HIS A 171 14.81 -19.35 -18.23
C HIS A 171 15.19 -17.94 -17.78
N GLY A 172 14.50 -17.40 -16.78
CA GLY A 172 14.80 -16.08 -16.21
C GLY A 172 14.33 -14.89 -17.04
N ASN A 173 13.62 -15.12 -18.16
CA ASN A 173 12.94 -14.08 -18.91
C ASN A 173 11.72 -13.59 -18.11
N LYS A 174 11.91 -12.51 -17.34
CA LYS A 174 10.88 -11.87 -16.53
C LYS A 174 10.39 -10.63 -17.25
N GLY A 175 9.10 -10.36 -17.17
CA GLY A 175 8.50 -9.20 -17.81
C GLY A 175 7.19 -8.80 -17.17
N VAL A 176 6.77 -7.57 -17.44
CA VAL A 176 5.48 -7.05 -17.00
C VAL A 176 4.55 -7.01 -18.21
N ILE A 177 3.29 -7.37 -18.02
CA ILE A 177 2.29 -7.26 -19.09
C ILE A 177 2.04 -5.79 -19.37
N ALA A 178 2.42 -5.32 -20.55
CA ALA A 178 2.22 -3.92 -20.94
C ALA A 178 0.88 -3.70 -21.63
N ARG A 179 0.38 -4.71 -22.36
CA ARG A 179 -0.93 -4.63 -23.00
C ARG A 179 -1.56 -6.01 -23.17
N ILE A 180 -2.88 -6.05 -23.00
CA ILE A 180 -3.73 -7.18 -23.38
C ILE A 180 -4.42 -6.81 -24.70
N LEU A 181 -4.10 -7.52 -25.79
CA LEU A 181 -4.71 -7.26 -27.11
C LEU A 181 -5.91 -8.18 -27.38
N PRO A 182 -6.95 -7.68 -28.08
CA PRO A 182 -8.00 -8.53 -28.63
C PRO A 182 -7.41 -9.66 -29.50
N GLU A 183 -8.10 -10.80 -29.55
CA GLU A 183 -7.62 -11.99 -30.28
C GLU A 183 -7.48 -11.76 -31.77
N GLU A 184 -8.38 -10.97 -32.35
CA GLU A 184 -8.40 -10.58 -33.75
C GLU A 184 -7.22 -9.69 -34.17
N ASP A 185 -6.64 -8.96 -33.20
CA ASP A 185 -5.54 -8.04 -33.42
C ASP A 185 -4.17 -8.73 -33.29
N MET A 186 -4.13 -9.92 -32.68
CA MET A 186 -2.90 -10.66 -32.48
C MET A 186 -2.36 -11.19 -33.81
N PRO A 187 -1.03 -11.30 -33.96
CA PRO A 187 -0.47 -12.01 -35.10
C PRO A 187 -0.99 -13.46 -35.10
N PHE A 188 -1.26 -14.00 -36.28
CA PHE A 188 -1.84 -15.33 -36.44
C PHE A 188 -1.09 -16.18 -37.45
N MET A 189 -1.18 -17.49 -37.27
CA MET A 189 -0.58 -18.50 -38.15
C MET A 189 -1.41 -18.69 -39.44
N PRO A 190 -0.85 -19.28 -40.51
CA PRO A 190 -1.58 -19.50 -41.77
C PRO A 190 -2.87 -20.34 -41.63
N ASP A 191 -2.99 -21.13 -40.57
CA ASP A 191 -4.17 -21.92 -40.22
C ASP A 191 -5.28 -21.12 -39.50
N GLY A 192 -5.03 -19.83 -39.22
CA GLY A 192 -5.94 -18.94 -38.51
C GLY A 192 -5.76 -18.92 -36.98
N THR A 193 -4.84 -19.70 -36.43
CA THR A 193 -4.62 -19.73 -34.98
C THR A 193 -3.86 -18.47 -34.51
N PRO A 194 -4.42 -17.65 -33.61
CA PRO A 194 -3.74 -16.45 -33.10
C PRO A 194 -2.66 -16.82 -32.08
N ILE A 195 -1.59 -16.02 -32.05
CA ILE A 195 -0.55 -16.10 -31.02
C ILE A 195 -1.12 -15.64 -29.67
N GLU A 196 -0.71 -16.30 -28.58
CA GLU A 196 -1.22 -16.02 -27.24
C GLU A 196 -0.31 -15.05 -26.46
N ILE A 197 1.01 -15.10 -26.67
CA ILE A 197 2.00 -14.17 -26.10
C ILE A 197 3.01 -13.75 -27.16
N VAL A 198 3.39 -12.47 -27.17
CA VAL A 198 4.52 -11.99 -28.00
C VAL A 198 5.65 -11.53 -27.10
N LEU A 199 6.83 -12.13 -27.30
CA LEU A 199 8.06 -11.82 -26.56
C LEU A 199 9.06 -11.08 -27.45
N ASN A 200 9.80 -10.15 -26.85
CA ASN A 200 10.83 -9.40 -27.55
C ASN A 200 12.08 -10.27 -27.80
N PRO A 201 12.51 -10.47 -29.06
CA PRO A 201 13.70 -11.25 -29.36
C PRO A 201 14.99 -10.59 -28.85
N LEU A 202 15.02 -9.25 -28.66
CA LEU A 202 16.23 -8.52 -28.25
C LEU A 202 16.73 -8.89 -26.85
N GLY A 203 15.83 -9.36 -25.98
CA GLY A 203 16.16 -9.76 -24.61
C GLY A 203 16.86 -11.12 -24.49
N VAL A 204 16.94 -11.91 -25.57
CA VAL A 204 17.53 -13.26 -25.55
C VAL A 204 19.06 -13.22 -25.72
N PRO A 205 19.64 -12.55 -26.74
CA PRO A 205 21.09 -12.54 -26.95
C PRO A 205 21.85 -11.84 -25.83
N SER A 206 21.32 -10.73 -25.30
CA SER A 206 21.97 -9.95 -24.23
C SER A 206 22.07 -10.72 -22.92
N ARG A 207 21.14 -11.64 -22.66
CA ARG A 207 21.06 -12.43 -21.42
C ARG A 207 21.60 -13.85 -21.54
N MET A 208 21.99 -14.27 -22.74
CA MET A 208 22.55 -15.61 -23.02
C MET A 208 21.66 -16.78 -22.56
N ASN A 209 20.34 -16.57 -22.51
CA ASN A 209 19.36 -17.58 -22.06
C ASN A 209 18.65 -18.26 -23.24
N ILE A 210 19.45 -18.82 -24.16
CA ILE A 210 19.01 -19.51 -25.40
C ILE A 210 18.06 -20.69 -25.11
N GLY A 211 18.12 -21.26 -23.91
CA GLY A 211 17.23 -22.34 -23.48
C GLY A 211 15.74 -22.07 -23.71
N GLN A 212 15.30 -20.81 -23.63
CA GLN A 212 13.90 -20.46 -23.92
C GLN A 212 13.51 -20.70 -25.38
N VAL A 213 14.44 -20.50 -26.32
CA VAL A 213 14.23 -20.75 -27.75
C VAL A 213 14.22 -22.25 -28.02
N LEU A 214 15.13 -22.99 -27.39
CA LEU A 214 15.15 -24.46 -27.47
C LEU A 214 13.87 -25.08 -26.88
N GLU A 215 13.37 -24.54 -25.75
CA GLU A 215 12.07 -24.90 -25.18
C GLU A 215 10.94 -24.63 -26.17
N THR A 216 10.95 -23.46 -26.82
CA THR A 216 9.93 -23.06 -27.80
C THR A 216 9.86 -24.05 -28.97
N HIS A 217 11.02 -24.40 -29.53
CA HIS A 217 11.12 -25.33 -30.65
C HIS A 217 10.64 -26.74 -30.27
N LEU A 218 11.20 -27.31 -29.21
CA LEU A 218 10.82 -28.64 -28.74
C LEU A 218 9.34 -28.70 -28.31
N GLY A 219 8.85 -27.63 -27.67
CA GLY A 219 7.45 -27.49 -27.27
C GLY A 219 6.49 -27.47 -28.46
N TRP A 220 6.88 -26.85 -29.57
CA TRP A 220 6.06 -26.83 -30.79
C TRP A 220 5.95 -28.22 -31.42
N ALA A 221 7.07 -28.93 -31.56
CA ALA A 221 7.08 -30.28 -32.09
C ALA A 221 6.30 -31.25 -31.16
N ALA A 222 6.53 -31.16 -29.84
CA ALA A 222 5.86 -31.98 -28.85
C ALA A 222 4.35 -31.77 -28.87
N LYS A 223 3.87 -30.52 -28.94
CA LYS A 223 2.43 -30.22 -29.01
C LYS A 223 1.79 -30.77 -30.28
N THR A 224 2.46 -30.66 -31.43
CA THR A 224 1.96 -31.15 -32.72
C THR A 224 1.87 -32.69 -32.75
N LEU A 225 2.83 -33.37 -32.13
CA LEU A 225 2.84 -34.84 -32.01
C LEU A 225 1.97 -35.37 -30.86
N GLY A 226 1.45 -34.50 -29.99
CA GLY A 226 0.68 -34.88 -28.81
C GLY A 226 1.51 -35.51 -27.69
N TYR A 227 2.79 -35.13 -27.57
CA TYR A 227 3.72 -35.65 -26.57
C TYR A 227 3.96 -34.67 -25.42
N HIS A 228 4.23 -35.24 -24.26
CA HIS A 228 4.88 -34.55 -23.15
C HIS A 228 6.32 -35.00 -23.07
N VAL A 229 7.25 -34.06 -23.10
CA VAL A 229 8.69 -34.34 -23.13
C VAL A 229 9.30 -33.92 -21.81
N ALA A 230 10.17 -34.77 -21.27
CA ALA A 230 11.02 -34.46 -20.13
C ALA A 230 12.47 -34.38 -20.61
N THR A 231 13.12 -33.25 -20.37
CA THR A 231 14.54 -33.04 -20.69
C THR A 231 15.33 -32.92 -19.38
N PRO A 232 16.08 -33.96 -18.96
CA PRO A 232 16.89 -33.88 -17.75
C PRO A 232 17.90 -32.73 -17.80
N VAL A 233 18.21 -32.17 -16.64
CA VAL A 233 19.24 -31.13 -16.54
C VAL A 233 20.60 -31.75 -16.89
N PHE A 234 21.36 -31.11 -17.78
CA PHE A 234 22.67 -31.54 -18.30
C PHE A 234 22.72 -32.83 -19.12
N ASN A 235 21.61 -33.55 -19.28
CA ASN A 235 21.50 -34.73 -20.15
C ASN A 235 20.12 -34.74 -20.84
N GLY A 236 19.80 -33.62 -21.49
CA GLY A 236 18.52 -33.36 -22.13
C GLY A 236 18.54 -33.63 -23.63
N ALA A 237 17.45 -33.23 -24.30
CA ALA A 237 17.36 -33.26 -25.75
C ALA A 237 18.47 -32.39 -26.37
N SER A 238 19.09 -32.92 -27.42
CA SER A 238 20.05 -32.22 -28.26
C SER A 238 19.36 -31.48 -29.40
N GLU A 239 20.07 -30.59 -30.09
CA GLU A 239 19.55 -29.91 -31.29
C GLU A 239 19.16 -30.91 -32.39
N GLN A 240 19.89 -32.03 -32.52
CA GLN A 240 19.59 -33.09 -33.48
C GLN A 240 18.25 -33.76 -33.18
N ASP A 241 17.95 -34.00 -31.90
CA ASP A 241 16.66 -34.54 -31.48
C ASP A 241 15.53 -33.56 -31.82
N ILE A 242 15.74 -32.25 -31.64
CA ILE A 242 14.74 -31.22 -31.99
C ILE A 242 14.46 -31.23 -33.50
N SER A 243 15.51 -31.31 -34.34
CA SER A 243 15.37 -31.41 -35.79
C SER A 243 14.62 -32.68 -36.21
N GLU A 244 14.91 -33.84 -35.61
CA GLU A 244 14.17 -35.08 -35.89
C GLU A 244 12.68 -34.95 -35.49
N PHE A 245 12.40 -34.31 -34.35
CA PHE A 245 11.04 -34.05 -33.91
C PHE A 245 10.30 -33.10 -34.85
N PHE A 246 10.96 -32.09 -35.41
CA PHE A 246 10.37 -31.23 -36.44
C PHE A 246 10.05 -32.00 -37.73
N GLU A 247 10.96 -32.84 -38.21
CA GLU A 247 10.73 -33.67 -39.40
C GLU A 247 9.52 -34.59 -39.19
N ARG A 248 9.45 -35.26 -38.03
CA ARG A 248 8.32 -36.13 -37.66
C ARG A 248 7.00 -35.38 -37.52
N ALA A 249 7.05 -34.12 -37.09
CA ALA A 249 5.88 -33.26 -36.95
C ALA A 249 5.46 -32.57 -38.26
N GLY A 250 6.29 -32.62 -39.31
CA GLY A 250 6.08 -31.87 -40.55
C GLY A 250 6.25 -30.36 -40.37
N LEU A 251 7.10 -29.94 -39.42
CA LEU A 251 7.37 -28.53 -39.11
C LEU A 251 8.68 -28.05 -39.77
N PRO A 252 8.84 -26.73 -39.98
CA PRO A 252 10.09 -26.16 -40.50
C PRO A 252 11.29 -26.44 -39.58
N GLU A 253 12.43 -26.84 -40.15
CA GLU A 253 13.64 -27.18 -39.39
C GLU A 253 14.21 -26.00 -38.58
N ASP A 254 13.99 -24.77 -39.03
CA ASP A 254 14.48 -23.56 -38.37
C ASP A 254 13.56 -23.07 -37.23
N GLY A 255 12.43 -23.75 -37.01
CA GLY A 255 11.45 -23.39 -35.98
C GLY A 255 10.72 -22.07 -36.26
N LYS A 256 10.71 -21.61 -37.52
CA LYS A 256 10.07 -20.35 -37.91
C LYS A 256 8.90 -20.55 -38.85
N MET A 257 7.96 -19.60 -38.81
CA MET A 257 6.81 -19.58 -39.71
C MET A 257 6.45 -18.15 -40.10
N ILE A 258 5.86 -17.96 -41.28
CA ILE A 258 5.29 -16.68 -41.68
C ILE A 258 4.01 -16.47 -40.88
N LEU A 259 3.97 -15.39 -40.12
CA LEU A 259 2.78 -14.91 -39.43
C LEU A 259 2.10 -13.83 -40.27
N TYR A 260 0.81 -13.60 -39.99
CA TYR A 260 0.02 -12.55 -40.57
C TYR A 260 -0.38 -11.55 -39.48
N ASP A 261 -0.38 -10.27 -39.81
CA ASP A 261 -0.87 -9.23 -38.92
C ASP A 261 -2.40 -9.33 -38.80
N GLY A 262 -2.91 -9.49 -37.58
CA GLY A 262 -4.35 -9.57 -37.29
C GLY A 262 -5.14 -8.35 -37.74
N ARG A 263 -4.52 -7.17 -37.75
CA ARG A 263 -5.19 -5.90 -38.08
C ARG A 263 -5.35 -5.67 -39.58
N THR A 264 -4.31 -6.02 -40.34
CA THR A 264 -4.25 -5.74 -41.78
C THR A 264 -4.47 -6.98 -42.64
N GLY A 265 -4.25 -8.17 -42.08
CA GLY A 265 -4.24 -9.46 -42.80
C GLY A 265 -3.01 -9.66 -43.69
N GLN A 266 -2.03 -8.75 -43.67
CA GLN A 266 -0.82 -8.87 -44.49
C GLN A 266 0.21 -9.80 -43.81
N PRO A 267 0.97 -10.59 -44.58
CA PRO A 267 2.06 -11.39 -44.04
C PRO A 267 3.20 -10.49 -43.57
N PHE A 268 3.88 -10.88 -42.49
CA PHE A 268 5.14 -10.25 -42.10
C PHE A 268 6.26 -10.57 -43.09
N ASP A 269 7.18 -9.62 -43.28
CA ASP A 269 8.26 -9.72 -44.26
C ASP A 269 9.22 -10.89 -43.99
N ASN A 270 9.46 -11.21 -42.71
CA ASN A 270 10.40 -12.24 -42.28
C ASN A 270 9.68 -13.32 -41.47
N PRO A 271 10.10 -14.60 -41.58
CA PRO A 271 9.55 -15.67 -40.77
C PRO A 271 9.96 -15.50 -39.30
N VAL A 272 9.02 -15.77 -38.40
CA VAL A 272 9.13 -15.54 -36.96
C VAL A 272 9.26 -16.87 -36.23
N THR A 273 10.12 -16.92 -35.21
CA THR A 273 10.21 -18.09 -34.34
C THR A 273 8.95 -18.20 -33.50
N ILE A 274 8.26 -19.34 -33.60
CA ILE A 274 7.04 -19.62 -32.88
C ILE A 274 7.12 -20.96 -32.17
N GLY A 275 6.31 -21.14 -31.14
CA GLY A 275 6.18 -22.43 -30.48
C GLY A 275 5.54 -22.35 -29.11
N TYR A 276 5.71 -23.39 -28.31
CA TYR A 276 5.06 -23.48 -27.00
C TYR A 276 6.08 -23.32 -25.88
N VAL A 277 5.82 -22.36 -24.99
CA VAL A 277 6.63 -22.11 -23.80
C VAL A 277 5.79 -22.26 -22.53
N TYR A 278 6.46 -22.67 -21.45
CA TYR A 278 5.90 -22.67 -20.12
C TYR A 278 6.12 -21.31 -19.42
N MET A 279 5.04 -20.55 -19.30
CA MET A 279 5.02 -19.23 -18.67
C MET A 279 4.34 -19.29 -17.31
N LEU A 280 4.87 -18.55 -16.34
CA LEU A 280 4.41 -18.47 -14.95
C LEU A 280 3.87 -17.06 -14.67
N LYS A 281 2.75 -16.98 -13.93
CA LYS A 281 2.31 -15.76 -13.25
C LYS A 281 3.03 -15.68 -11.90
N LEU A 282 3.72 -14.57 -11.63
CA LEU A 282 4.40 -14.37 -10.36
C LEU A 282 3.48 -13.70 -9.33
N ALA A 283 3.75 -13.91 -8.04
CA ALA A 283 3.12 -13.19 -6.93
C ALA A 283 3.65 -11.74 -6.83
N HIS A 284 3.60 -11.02 -7.94
CA HIS A 284 3.93 -9.62 -8.09
C HIS A 284 2.86 -8.99 -8.96
N LEU A 285 1.69 -8.81 -8.36
CA LEU A 285 0.50 -8.29 -9.03
C LEU A 285 0.44 -6.78 -8.91
N VAL A 286 -0.17 -6.13 -9.91
CA VAL A 286 -0.31 -4.68 -9.91
C VAL A 286 -1.23 -4.20 -8.79
N ASP A 287 -2.31 -4.94 -8.52
CA ASP A 287 -3.32 -4.61 -7.51
C ASP A 287 -2.69 -4.49 -6.10
N ASP A 288 -1.66 -5.28 -5.82
CA ASP A 288 -0.92 -5.24 -4.56
C ASP A 288 0.02 -4.02 -4.47
N LYS A 289 0.50 -3.54 -5.61
CA LYS A 289 1.56 -2.51 -5.69
C LYS A 289 1.01 -1.10 -5.89
N ILE A 290 -0.17 -0.96 -6.48
CA ILE A 290 -0.78 0.35 -6.64
C ILE A 290 -1.10 0.94 -5.26
N HIS A 291 -0.66 2.17 -5.05
CA HIS A 291 -0.90 2.93 -3.83
C HIS A 291 -0.96 4.42 -4.17
N ALA A 292 -1.96 5.10 -3.63
CA ALA A 292 -2.14 6.52 -3.78
C ALA A 292 -2.62 7.10 -2.45
N ARG A 293 -2.09 8.28 -2.10
CA ARG A 293 -2.43 9.00 -0.89
C ARG A 293 -2.68 10.46 -1.24
N SER A 294 -3.79 11.01 -0.74
CA SER A 294 -4.03 12.45 -0.71
C SER A 294 -3.65 13.02 0.66
N THR A 295 -4.40 12.63 1.69
CA THR A 295 -4.16 12.90 3.11
C THR A 295 -4.15 11.57 3.86
N GLY A 296 -3.66 11.55 5.09
CA GLY A 296 -3.57 10.31 5.85
C GLY A 296 -2.98 10.53 7.23
N PRO A 297 -2.65 9.44 7.95
CA PRO A 297 -2.07 9.53 9.27
C PRO A 297 -0.63 10.06 9.24
N TYR A 298 -0.22 10.62 10.37
CA TYR A 298 1.08 11.23 10.60
C TYR A 298 1.74 10.62 11.84
N SER A 299 3.07 10.65 11.86
CA SER A 299 3.87 10.28 13.02
C SER A 299 3.60 11.24 14.18
N LEU A 300 3.51 10.71 15.41
CA LEU A 300 3.31 11.54 16.60
C LEU A 300 4.50 12.46 16.89
N VAL A 301 5.71 11.97 16.62
CA VAL A 301 6.95 12.68 16.96
C VAL A 301 7.34 13.65 15.85
N THR A 302 7.55 13.12 14.63
CA THR A 302 8.07 13.93 13.52
C THR A 302 7.00 14.68 12.75
N GLN A 303 5.72 14.43 13.00
CA GLN A 303 4.58 14.96 12.24
C GLN A 303 4.61 14.68 10.74
N GLN A 304 5.51 13.80 10.27
CA GLN A 304 5.60 13.39 8.87
C GLN A 304 4.54 12.34 8.52
N PRO A 305 4.10 12.27 7.25
CA PRO A 305 3.31 11.17 6.73
C PRO A 305 3.89 9.81 7.15
N LEU A 306 3.06 8.90 7.70
CA LEU A 306 3.50 7.53 7.98
C LEU A 306 4.01 6.83 6.72
N GLY A 307 4.82 5.78 6.88
CA GLY A 307 5.31 4.95 5.79
C GLY A 307 4.43 3.73 5.52
N GLY A 308 4.47 3.21 4.29
CA GLY A 308 3.88 1.92 3.95
C GLY A 308 2.40 1.95 3.56
N LYS A 309 2.03 1.09 2.60
CA LYS A 309 0.67 0.99 2.04
C LYS A 309 -0.39 0.66 3.10
N ALA A 310 -0.06 -0.26 4.01
CA ALA A 310 -0.98 -0.71 5.06
C ALA A 310 -1.44 0.41 6.01
N GLN A 311 -0.62 1.45 6.18
CA GLN A 311 -0.91 2.60 7.04
C GLN A 311 -1.40 3.82 6.26
N PHE A 312 -1.77 3.67 4.98
CA PHE A 312 -2.03 4.80 4.08
C PHE A 312 -0.86 5.79 4.05
N GLY A 313 0.36 5.25 4.00
CA GLY A 313 1.59 6.01 4.08
C GLY A 313 1.89 6.88 2.87
N GLY A 314 2.73 7.89 3.05
CA GLY A 314 3.25 8.72 1.96
C GLY A 314 4.41 8.03 1.24
N GLN A 315 4.72 8.49 0.03
CA GLN A 315 5.95 8.10 -0.65
C GLN A 315 7.12 8.87 -0.04
N ARG A 316 8.24 8.19 0.21
CA ARG A 316 9.45 8.85 0.68
C ARG A 316 10.05 9.69 -0.46
N PHE A 317 10.25 10.97 -0.19
CA PHE A 317 11.07 11.86 -1.01
C PHE A 317 12.47 11.90 -0.39
N GLY A 318 13.42 11.19 -1.00
CA GLY A 318 14.76 11.02 -0.47
C GLY A 318 15.71 12.15 -0.85
N GLU A 319 16.91 12.09 -0.28
CA GLU A 319 18.00 13.03 -0.56
C GLU A 319 18.36 13.10 -2.06
N MET A 320 18.38 11.95 -2.74
CA MET A 320 18.67 11.91 -4.19
C MET A 320 17.58 12.63 -5.01
N GLU A 321 16.31 12.52 -4.62
CA GLU A 321 15.22 13.25 -5.27
C GLU A 321 15.26 14.75 -4.95
N VAL A 322 15.71 15.14 -3.75
CA VAL A 322 15.98 16.55 -3.40
C VAL A 322 17.03 17.13 -4.34
N TRP A 323 18.18 16.47 -4.50
CA TRP A 323 19.23 16.92 -5.42
C TRP A 323 18.74 17.05 -6.85
N ALA A 324 17.82 16.18 -7.29
CA ALA A 324 17.23 16.30 -8.62
C ALA A 324 16.45 17.62 -8.76
N LEU A 325 15.61 17.99 -7.79
CA LEU A 325 14.87 19.26 -7.84
C LEU A 325 15.77 20.48 -7.71
N GLU A 326 16.82 20.40 -6.88
CA GLU A 326 17.84 21.45 -6.77
C GLU A 326 18.54 21.69 -8.10
N ALA A 327 18.93 20.61 -8.80
CA ALA A 327 19.57 20.69 -10.12
C ALA A 327 18.67 21.33 -11.19
N TYR A 328 17.35 21.12 -11.09
CA TYR A 328 16.37 21.80 -11.95
C TYR A 328 16.12 23.26 -11.56
N GLY A 329 16.57 23.72 -10.38
CA GLY A 329 16.23 25.03 -9.83
C GLY A 329 14.76 25.14 -9.42
N SER A 330 14.11 24.02 -9.08
CA SER A 330 12.68 23.98 -8.73
C SER A 330 12.43 24.32 -7.26
N ALA A 331 12.77 25.55 -6.88
CA ALA A 331 12.76 26.00 -5.48
C ALA A 331 11.38 25.87 -4.81
N TYR A 332 10.31 26.32 -5.46
CA TYR A 332 8.95 26.26 -4.90
C TYR A 332 8.44 24.83 -4.76
N THR A 333 8.72 23.95 -5.73
CA THR A 333 8.33 22.53 -5.67
C THR A 333 9.03 21.83 -4.51
N LEU A 334 10.33 22.09 -4.35
CA LEU A 334 11.11 21.53 -3.26
C LEU A 334 10.60 22.03 -1.90
N GLN A 335 10.36 23.33 -1.77
CA GLN A 335 9.79 23.93 -0.56
C GLN A 335 8.44 23.29 -0.22
N GLU A 336 7.53 23.16 -1.20
CA GLU A 336 6.20 22.56 -1.01
C GLU A 336 6.28 21.11 -0.51
N ILE A 337 7.19 20.30 -1.07
CA ILE A 337 7.38 18.89 -0.66
C ILE A 337 7.90 18.79 0.77
N LEU A 338 8.84 19.66 1.16
CA LEU A 338 9.47 19.67 2.48
C LEU A 338 8.62 20.33 3.58
N THR A 339 7.49 20.96 3.22
CA THR A 339 6.67 21.73 4.18
C THR A 339 5.21 21.25 4.15
N VAL A 340 4.34 21.90 3.37
CA VAL A 340 2.88 21.74 3.36
C VAL A 340 2.43 20.34 2.93
N LYS A 341 3.27 19.57 2.23
CA LYS A 341 3.01 18.17 1.86
C LYS A 341 3.54 17.16 2.89
N SER A 342 4.28 17.60 3.90
CA SER A 342 4.93 16.76 4.90
C SER A 342 4.52 17.17 6.33
N ASP A 343 5.36 17.96 6.99
CA ASP A 343 5.39 18.18 8.44
C ASP A 343 5.14 19.65 8.83
N ASP A 344 4.73 20.51 7.90
CA ASP A 344 4.12 21.79 8.26
C ASP A 344 2.67 21.56 8.70
N VAL A 345 2.45 21.50 10.02
CA VAL A 345 1.18 21.11 10.63
C VAL A 345 0.06 22.10 10.32
N VAL A 346 0.36 23.40 10.38
CA VAL A 346 -0.62 24.46 10.09
C VAL A 346 -0.77 24.64 8.58
N GLY A 347 0.35 24.67 7.86
CA GLY A 347 0.37 24.86 6.42
C GLY A 347 -0.37 23.76 5.66
N ARG A 348 -0.28 22.49 6.08
CA ARG A 348 -1.01 21.38 5.41
C ARG A 348 -2.53 21.51 5.54
N VAL A 349 -3.03 21.96 6.70
CA VAL A 349 -4.47 22.15 6.93
C VAL A 349 -4.98 23.33 6.11
N LYS A 350 -4.29 24.47 6.17
CA LYS A 350 -4.63 25.66 5.38
C LYS A 350 -4.55 25.39 3.88
N THR A 351 -3.56 24.60 3.44
CA THR A 351 -3.42 24.18 2.04
C THR A 351 -4.60 23.34 1.58
N TYR A 352 -5.03 22.37 2.39
CA TYR A 352 -6.21 21.57 2.08
C TYR A 352 -7.47 22.44 1.95
N GLU A 353 -7.67 23.37 2.90
CA GLU A 353 -8.78 24.32 2.87
C GLU A 353 -8.75 25.22 1.63
N ALA A 354 -7.59 25.79 1.30
CA ALA A 354 -7.39 26.62 0.12
C ALA A 354 -7.72 25.87 -1.18
N ILE A 355 -7.28 24.61 -1.30
CA ILE A 355 -7.61 23.75 -2.46
C ILE A 355 -9.13 23.54 -2.58
N VAL A 356 -9.81 23.26 -1.46
CA VAL A 356 -11.28 23.08 -1.45
C VAL A 356 -12.01 24.36 -1.82
N LYS A 357 -11.51 25.53 -1.38
CA LYS A 357 -12.06 26.85 -1.73
C LYS A 357 -11.69 27.32 -3.15
N GLY A 358 -10.71 26.69 -3.79
CA GLY A 358 -10.15 27.17 -5.06
C GLY A 358 -9.31 28.43 -4.91
N GLU A 359 -8.77 28.67 -3.71
CA GLU A 359 -7.87 29.78 -3.39
C GLU A 359 -6.40 29.37 -3.62
N ASN A 360 -5.50 30.35 -3.64
CA ASN A 360 -4.07 30.07 -3.74
C ASN A 360 -3.54 29.44 -2.45
N VAL A 361 -2.59 28.52 -2.61
CA VAL A 361 -1.89 27.89 -1.49
C VAL A 361 -1.18 28.97 -0.66
N PRO A 362 -1.30 28.94 0.68
CA PRO A 362 -0.63 29.90 1.56
C PRO A 362 0.90 29.75 1.51
N GLU A 363 1.61 30.74 2.04
CA GLU A 363 3.05 30.63 2.22
C GLU A 363 3.38 29.54 3.26
N PRO A 364 4.36 28.66 2.97
CA PRO A 364 4.78 27.62 3.90
C PRO A 364 5.35 28.17 5.21
N GLY A 365 5.05 27.48 6.30
CA GLY A 365 5.60 27.74 7.63
C GLY A 365 6.92 27.01 7.90
N VAL A 366 7.27 26.93 9.19
CA VAL A 366 8.44 26.20 9.67
C VAL A 366 8.11 24.71 9.81
N PRO A 367 8.90 23.79 9.21
CA PRO A 367 8.71 22.35 9.38
C PRO A 367 8.79 21.92 10.86
N GLU A 368 7.93 20.99 11.26
CA GLU A 368 7.98 20.47 12.63
C GLU A 368 9.27 19.71 12.92
N SER A 369 9.83 18.99 11.93
CA SER A 369 11.13 18.33 12.09
C SER A 369 12.26 19.27 12.48
N PHE A 370 12.22 20.53 12.01
CA PHE A 370 13.19 21.54 12.41
C PHE A 370 13.01 22.00 13.86
N LYS A 371 11.75 22.14 14.32
CA LYS A 371 11.45 22.44 15.72
C LYS A 371 11.91 21.32 16.65
N VAL A 372 11.62 20.07 16.28
CA VAL A 372 12.07 18.87 17.00
C VAL A 372 13.59 18.84 17.09
N LEU A 373 14.30 19.08 15.98
CA LEU A 373 15.76 19.15 15.96
C LEU A 373 16.32 20.18 16.96
N ILE A 374 15.74 21.37 17.03
CA ILE A 374 16.18 22.41 17.99
C ILE A 374 16.02 21.91 19.42
N LYS A 375 14.87 21.31 19.76
CA LYS A 375 14.61 20.77 21.10
C LYS A 375 15.55 19.59 21.44
N GLU A 376 15.86 18.73 20.47
CA GLU A 376 16.84 17.65 20.62
C GLU A 376 18.25 18.20 20.90
N LEU A 377 18.69 19.23 20.17
CA LEU A 377 19.99 19.88 20.44
C LEU A 377 20.02 20.58 21.81
N GLN A 378 18.94 21.25 22.19
CA GLN A 378 18.80 21.87 23.52
C GLN A 378 18.84 20.84 24.65
N SER A 379 18.32 19.63 24.43
CA SER A 379 18.41 18.52 25.40
C SER A 379 19.86 18.09 25.69
N LEU A 380 20.77 18.32 24.73
CA LEU A 380 22.21 18.08 24.87
C LEU A 380 22.97 19.27 25.47
N ALA A 381 22.26 20.25 26.04
CA ALA A 381 22.81 21.51 26.54
C ALA A 381 23.49 22.37 25.46
N LEU A 382 23.08 22.23 24.20
CA LEU A 382 23.47 23.13 23.12
C LEU A 382 22.40 24.22 22.94
N ASP A 383 22.77 25.47 23.22
CA ASP A 383 21.88 26.62 23.07
C ASP A 383 21.78 27.04 21.59
N VAL A 384 20.73 26.58 20.91
CA VAL A 384 20.44 26.90 19.51
C VAL A 384 19.31 27.93 19.46
N LYS A 385 19.59 29.06 18.80
CA LYS A 385 18.68 30.21 18.67
C LYS A 385 18.55 30.64 17.22
N VAL A 386 17.34 31.01 16.82
CA VAL A 386 17.08 31.62 15.50
C VAL A 386 17.14 33.14 15.66
N LEU A 387 17.94 33.79 14.81
CA LEU A 387 18.16 35.23 14.87
C LEU A 387 17.53 35.92 13.65
N SER A 388 16.98 37.10 13.85
CA SER A 388 16.60 38.01 12.77
C SER A 388 17.83 38.69 12.13
N GLU A 389 17.62 39.47 11.07
CA GLU A 389 18.69 40.29 10.46
C GLU A 389 19.32 41.29 11.46
N ASP A 390 18.53 41.75 12.45
CA ASP A 390 18.96 42.68 13.50
C ASP A 390 19.59 41.97 14.72
N ALA A 391 19.88 40.66 14.61
CA ALA A 391 20.41 39.81 15.67
C ALA A 391 19.50 39.72 16.92
N GLU A 392 18.20 39.94 16.75
CA GLU A 392 17.19 39.70 17.78
C GLU A 392 16.74 38.23 17.73
N GLU A 393 16.52 37.64 18.90
CA GLU A 393 16.08 36.25 19.03
C GLU A 393 14.61 36.12 18.59
N ILE A 394 14.36 35.24 17.65
CA ILE A 394 13.02 34.87 17.20
C ILE A 394 12.58 33.66 18.02
N GLU A 395 11.57 33.84 18.86
CA GLU A 395 10.94 32.73 19.56
C GLU A 395 10.15 31.88 18.57
N ILE A 396 10.56 30.63 18.41
CA ILE A 396 9.77 29.64 17.66
C ILE A 396 8.69 29.13 18.61
N LYS A 397 7.44 29.49 18.30
CA LYS A 397 6.27 29.07 19.07
C LYS A 397 6.13 27.54 19.09
N GLU A 398 5.70 27.04 20.25
CA GLU A 398 5.39 25.63 20.44
C GLU A 398 4.10 25.26 19.71
N LEU A 399 3.98 23.97 19.35
CA LEU A 399 2.84 23.41 18.59
C LEU A 399 1.48 23.81 19.18
N ASP A 400 1.35 23.82 20.50
CA ASP A 400 0.11 24.15 21.20
C ASP A 400 -0.29 25.62 21.02
N GLU A 401 0.67 26.53 20.91
CA GLU A 401 0.42 27.94 20.66
C GLU A 401 -0.02 28.18 19.22
N ASP A 402 0.62 27.51 18.27
CA ASP A 402 0.26 27.57 16.85
C ASP A 402 -1.15 27.01 16.60
N ILE A 403 -1.53 25.92 17.28
CA ILE A 403 -2.89 25.36 17.24
C ILE A 403 -3.91 26.34 17.84
N THR A 404 -3.55 26.98 18.96
CA THR A 404 -4.43 27.96 19.62
C THR A 404 -4.63 29.22 18.77
N GLU A 405 -3.59 29.66 18.06
CA GLU A 405 -3.66 30.79 17.13
C GLU A 405 -4.45 30.44 15.87
N MET A 406 -4.28 29.24 15.33
CA MET A 406 -5.11 28.72 14.24
C MET A 406 -6.60 28.67 14.62
N ALA A 407 -6.92 28.22 15.85
CA ALA A 407 -8.28 28.24 16.36
C ALA A 407 -8.85 29.67 16.39
N LYS A 408 -8.06 30.66 16.84
CA LYS A 408 -8.46 32.07 16.84
C LYS A 408 -8.66 32.64 15.42
N GLU A 409 -7.78 32.34 14.47
CA GLU A 409 -7.90 32.80 13.08
C GLU A 409 -9.13 32.21 12.38
N LEU A 410 -9.52 30.99 12.74
CA LEU A 410 -10.75 30.32 12.27
C LEU A 410 -12.02 30.81 13.00
N GLY A 411 -11.91 31.76 13.93
CA GLY A 411 -13.04 32.32 14.68
C GLY A 411 -13.56 31.40 15.80
N ILE A 412 -12.74 30.47 16.26
CA ILE A 412 -13.04 29.57 17.37
C ILE A 412 -12.55 30.23 18.66
N ASP A 413 -13.48 30.83 19.41
CA ASP A 413 -13.21 31.39 20.74
C ASP A 413 -12.97 30.24 21.74
N MET A 414 -11.70 29.84 21.92
CA MET A 414 -11.28 29.05 23.08
C MET A 414 -11.13 29.97 24.29
N ALA A 415 -12.25 30.37 24.89
CA ALA A 415 -12.25 31.05 26.17
C ALA A 415 -12.03 30.04 27.31
N GLU A 416 -10.84 30.11 27.90
CA GLU A 416 -10.42 29.57 29.20
C GLU A 416 -10.41 28.03 29.39
N ALA A 417 -9.24 27.40 29.19
CA ALA A 417 -8.85 26.20 29.95
C ALA A 417 -7.36 25.86 29.83
N LEU A 418 -6.47 26.57 30.54
CA LEU A 418 -5.18 26.00 30.97
C LEU A 418 -4.83 26.52 32.39
N PRO A 419 -4.37 25.64 33.31
CA PRO A 419 -4.03 26.06 34.67
C PRO A 419 -2.78 26.95 34.64
N LYS A 420 -2.86 28.10 35.31
CA LYS A 420 -1.72 29.01 35.51
C LYS A 420 -0.59 28.26 36.24
N HIS A 421 0.47 27.91 35.53
CA HIS A 421 1.72 27.50 36.17
C HIS A 421 2.27 28.71 36.95
N LYS A 422 2.32 28.61 38.29
CA LYS A 422 3.00 29.62 39.13
C LYS A 422 4.48 29.60 38.79
N THR A 423 4.98 30.67 38.19
CA THR A 423 6.40 31.02 38.18
C THR A 423 6.85 31.23 39.62
N MET A 424 7.74 30.38 40.12
CA MET A 424 8.41 30.61 41.41
C MET A 424 9.50 31.66 41.22
N ASP A 425 9.23 32.84 41.79
CA ASP A 425 10.17 33.94 41.90
C ASP A 425 11.27 33.58 42.92
N ARG A 426 12.51 33.41 42.45
CA ARG A 426 13.69 33.17 43.29
C ARG A 426 14.10 34.49 43.95
N ASN A 427 13.68 34.71 45.20
CA ASN A 427 14.50 35.33 46.25
C ASN A 427 13.71 35.51 47.55
N LYS A 428 13.99 34.67 48.55
CA LYS A 428 14.10 35.07 49.96
C LYS A 428 14.74 33.96 50.79
N THR A 429 15.71 34.40 51.58
CA THR A 429 16.50 33.72 52.61
C THR A 429 15.63 33.15 53.74
N ASP A 430 15.97 31.96 54.24
CA ASP A 430 16.55 31.72 55.58
C ASP A 430 16.34 30.25 56.01
N ASP A 431 17.21 29.84 56.91
CA ASP A 431 17.52 28.50 57.40
C ASP A 431 16.38 27.70 58.09
N ASP A 432 16.70 26.41 58.21
CA ASP A 432 16.36 25.44 59.26
C ASP A 432 15.12 24.52 59.18
N ASP A 433 15.48 23.24 59.39
CA ASP A 433 14.80 22.15 60.10
C ASP A 433 13.81 21.20 59.39
N SER A 434 14.40 20.06 59.01
CA SER A 434 14.17 18.70 59.57
C SER A 434 12.93 17.87 59.21
N GLU A 435 13.24 16.61 58.83
CA GLU A 435 12.49 15.34 59.03
C GLU A 435 11.20 15.12 58.19
N ALA A 436 10.91 13.96 57.58
CA ALA A 436 11.52 12.63 57.52
C ALA A 436 10.88 11.77 56.39
N GLU A 437 11.68 10.85 55.83
CA GLU A 437 11.39 9.45 55.42
C GLU A 437 10.13 9.11 54.59
N ASN A 438 10.28 8.58 53.37
CA ASN A 438 10.55 7.15 53.15
C ASN A 438 10.72 6.80 51.65
N GLU A 439 11.64 5.87 51.43
CA GLU A 439 12.04 5.22 50.18
C GLU A 439 11.02 4.14 49.78
N GLU A 440 10.65 4.07 48.50
CA GLU A 440 10.40 2.79 47.79
C GLU A 440 10.98 2.92 46.38
N GLU A 441 12.06 2.18 46.15
CA GLU A 441 12.67 1.89 44.85
C GLU A 441 11.78 0.90 44.09
N ASP A 442 11.44 1.19 42.84
CA ASP A 442 10.98 0.18 41.88
C ASP A 442 11.97 0.12 40.72
N GLU A 443 12.66 -1.01 40.65
CA GLU A 443 13.60 -1.45 39.61
C GLU A 443 12.91 -1.50 38.24
N LEU A 444 13.45 -0.78 37.24
CA LEU A 444 13.08 -0.95 35.84
C LEU A 444 14.10 -1.87 35.15
N ASN A 445 13.58 -3.01 34.68
CA ASN A 445 14.28 -4.05 33.93
C ASN A 445 15.02 -3.52 32.68
N GLU A 446 16.34 -3.72 32.66
CA GLU A 446 17.24 -3.55 31.51
C GLU A 446 17.23 -4.79 30.59
N ASP A 447 16.14 -5.09 29.89
CA ASP A 447 16.08 -6.27 28.98
C ASP A 447 15.54 -5.97 27.57
N PHE A 448 15.61 -4.72 27.10
CA PHE A 448 15.15 -4.34 25.74
C PHE A 448 16.23 -3.79 24.80
N LEU A 449 17.51 -3.96 25.15
CA LEU A 449 18.63 -3.59 24.28
C LEU A 449 19.49 -4.81 23.98
N ASN A 450 18.99 -5.70 23.12
CA ASN A 450 19.81 -6.63 22.32
C ASN A 450 18.92 -7.31 21.26
N GLU A 451 18.66 -6.63 20.15
CA GLU A 451 18.45 -7.31 18.87
C GLU A 451 19.32 -6.64 17.81
N GLU A 452 20.11 -7.48 17.16
CA GLU A 452 21.28 -7.20 16.33
C GLU A 452 20.93 -6.48 15.02
N PHE A 453 21.77 -5.50 14.68
CA PHE A 453 21.94 -5.01 13.31
C PHE A 453 22.84 -6.00 12.55
N ASP A 454 22.26 -6.83 11.69
CA ASP A 454 23.02 -7.49 10.62
C ASP A 454 23.04 -6.57 9.38
N ILE A 455 24.23 -6.06 9.11
CA ILE A 455 24.60 -5.33 7.90
C ILE A 455 25.21 -6.38 6.96
N ASP A 456 24.48 -6.76 5.91
CA ASP A 456 25.05 -7.59 4.84
C ASP A 456 25.88 -6.70 3.90
N GLU A 457 27.21 -6.84 4.00
CA GLU A 457 28.16 -6.61 2.91
C GLU A 457 28.37 -7.92 2.14
N GLU A 458 27.89 -8.01 0.89
CA GLU A 458 28.61 -8.49 -0.31
C GLU A 458 27.78 -8.32 -1.59
#